data_AF-A0A2D9NME8-F1
#
_entry.id   AF-A0A2D9NME8-F1
#
_cell.length_a   1.000
_cell.length_b   1.000
_cell.length_c   1.000
_cell.angle_alpha   90.00
_cell.angle_beta   90.00
_cell.angle_gamma   90.00
#
_symmetry.space_group_name_H-M   'P 1'
#
loop_
_entity.id
_entity.type
_entity.pdbx_description
1 polymer ?
#
loop_
_entity_poly.entity_id
_entity_poly.type
_entity_poly.pdbx_seq_one_letter_code
_entity_poly.pdbx_strand_id
1 'polypeptide(L)' 'PDQEPLAPWVGEMVDISAGSADRGSASGRLLAVDQEQVVLSVEPISGEESQVWFPRFGYHLKQRA' A
#
# COMPACT_ATOMS: atom_id res chain seq x y z
N PRO A 1 19.61 -6.99 11.37
CA PRO A 1 18.34 -7.68 11.68
C PRO A 1 17.33 -6.66 12.22
N ASP A 2 16.68 -5.93 11.30
CA ASP A 2 15.62 -4.92 11.53
C ASP A 2 15.09 -4.41 10.15
N GLN A 3 15.25 -5.20 9.09
CA GLN A 3 14.84 -4.75 7.75
C GLN A 3 13.34 -4.91 7.61
N GLU A 4 12.68 -3.82 7.19
CA GLU A 4 11.27 -3.81 6.85
C GLU A 4 10.96 -4.96 5.86
N PRO A 5 10.17 -5.98 6.26
CA PRO A 5 9.94 -7.17 5.44
C PRO A 5 9.32 -6.89 4.07
N LEU A 6 8.60 -5.78 3.95
CA LEU A 6 7.92 -5.37 2.72
C LEU A 6 8.77 -4.44 1.85
N ALA A 7 9.97 -4.06 2.28
CA ALA A 7 10.87 -3.23 1.49
C ALA A 7 11.17 -3.78 0.08
N PRO A 8 11.30 -5.11 -0.14
CA PRO A 8 11.47 -5.66 -1.49
C PRO A 8 10.26 -5.45 -2.42
N TRP A 9 9.10 -5.05 -1.90
CA TRP A 9 7.90 -4.79 -2.70
C TRP A 9 7.81 -3.33 -3.15
N VAL A 10 8.73 -2.45 -2.74
CA VAL A 10 8.74 -1.05 -3.19
C VAL A 10 8.93 -1.01 -4.71
N GLY A 11 8.02 -0.29 -5.38
CA GLY A 11 7.92 -0.24 -6.83
C GLY A 11 6.89 -1.22 -7.41
N GLU A 12 6.42 -2.20 -6.66
CA GLU A 12 5.46 -3.20 -7.13
C GLU A 12 4.01 -2.71 -7.01
N MET A 13 3.11 -3.30 -7.82
CA MET A 13 1.67 -3.09 -7.67
C MET A 13 1.14 -3.93 -6.50
N VAL A 14 0.45 -3.28 -5.57
CA VAL A 14 -0.10 -3.91 -4.37
C VAL A 14 -1.55 -3.50 -4.16
N ASP A 15 -2.29 -4.36 -3.46
CA ASP A 15 -3.64 -4.09 -2.95
C ASP A 15 -3.59 -3.93 -1.42
N ILE A 16 -4.18 -2.85 -0.92
CA ILE A 16 -4.36 -2.57 0.52
C ILE A 16 -5.83 -2.70 0.89
N SER A 17 -6.12 -3.50 1.92
CA SER A 17 -7.47 -3.69 2.45
C SER A 17 -7.49 -3.50 3.96
N ALA A 18 -8.55 -2.86 4.48
CA ALA A 18 -8.79 -2.80 5.93
C ALA A 18 -9.14 -4.19 6.46
N GLY A 19 -8.46 -4.65 7.51
CA GLY A 19 -8.69 -5.98 8.10
C GLY A 19 -10.00 -6.11 8.88
N SER A 20 -10.57 -4.98 9.30
CA SER A 20 -11.78 -4.94 10.14
C SER A 20 -13.08 -4.78 9.38
N ALA A 21 -13.04 -4.50 8.07
CA ALA A 21 -14.24 -4.26 7.29
C ALA A 21 -14.02 -4.57 5.81
N ASP A 22 -14.97 -5.29 5.20
CA ASP A 22 -15.02 -5.53 3.75
C ASP A 22 -15.57 -4.29 3.03
N ARG A 23 -14.80 -3.20 3.04
CA ARG A 23 -15.15 -1.93 2.39
C ARG A 23 -14.38 -1.71 1.08
N GLY A 24 -13.82 -2.80 0.53
CA GLY A 24 -12.99 -2.77 -0.66
C GLY A 24 -11.50 -2.58 -0.37
N SER A 25 -10.73 -2.47 -1.45
CA SER A 25 -9.28 -2.32 -1.42
C SER A 25 -8.84 -1.11 -2.25
N ALA A 26 -7.72 -0.50 -1.85
CA ALA A 26 -7.00 0.45 -2.67
C ALA A 26 -5.88 -0.28 -3.42
N SER A 27 -5.81 -0.09 -4.73
CA SER A 27 -4.76 -0.65 -5.59
C SER A 27 -3.82 0.46 -6.02
N GLY A 28 -2.51 0.24 -5.92
CA GLY A 28 -1.53 1.24 -6.31
C GLY A 28 -0.11 0.71 -6.32
N ARG A 29 0.83 1.52 -6.82
CA ARG A 29 2.26 1.21 -6.76
C ARG A 29 2.77 1.54 -5.37
N LEU A 30 3.45 0.61 -4.71
CA LEU A 30 4.07 0.85 -3.41
C LEU A 30 5.26 1.81 -3.57
N LEU A 31 5.20 2.99 -2.94
CA LEU A 31 6.28 3.98 -2.99
C LEU A 31 7.22 3.87 -1.80
N ALA A 32 6.67 3.63 -0.61
CA ALA A 32 7.42 3.51 0.62
C ALA A 32 6.65 2.67 1.64
N VAL A 33 7.39 2.00 2.51
CA VAL A 33 6.86 1.26 3.65
C VAL A 33 7.88 1.28 4.78
N ASP A 34 7.39 1.47 5.99
CA ASP A 34 8.15 1.27 7.22
C ASP A 34 7.29 0.51 8.25
N GLN A 35 7.65 0.60 9.53
CA GLN A 35 6.94 -0.09 10.61
C GLN A 35 5.56 0.51 10.94
N GLU A 36 5.29 1.75 10.53
CA GLU A 36 4.07 2.48 10.89
C GLU A 36 3.22 2.85 9.68
N GLN A 37 3.84 3.12 8.54
CA GLN A 37 3.22 3.73 7.38
C GLN A 37 3.46 2.93 6.11
N VAL A 38 2.49 3.06 5.19
CA VAL A 38 2.54 2.55 3.83
C VAL A 38 2.06 3.65 2.90
N VAL A 39 2.81 3.91 1.83
CA VAL A 39 2.49 4.95 0.86
C VAL A 39 2.28 4.33 -0.52
N LEU A 40 1.10 4.52 -1.10
CA LEU A 40 0.81 4.12 -2.48
C LEU A 40 0.79 5.34 -3.41
N SER A 41 1.33 5.17 -4.61
CA SER A 41 0.92 5.98 -5.77
C SER A 41 -0.33 5.36 -6.37
N VAL A 42 -1.35 6.19 -6.54
CA VAL A 42 -2.64 5.82 -7.15
C VAL A 42 -3.01 6.85 -8.20
N GLU A 43 -3.84 6.45 -9.15
CA GLU A 43 -4.35 7.31 -10.21
C GLU A 43 -5.89 7.33 -10.11
N PRO A 44 -6.47 8.10 -9.16
CA PRO A 44 -7.92 8.10 -8.93
C PRO A 44 -8.69 8.74 -10.10
N ILE A 45 -8.02 9.65 -10.83
CA ILE A 45 -8.47 10.24 -12.08
C ILE A 45 -7.36 9.96 -13.09
N SER A 46 -7.71 9.48 -14.29
CA SER A 46 -6.68 9.11 -15.26
C SER A 46 -5.79 10.30 -15.64
N GLY A 47 -4.48 10.11 -15.59
CA GLY A 47 -3.44 11.10 -15.77
C GLY A 47 -3.06 11.87 -14.50
N GLU A 48 -3.79 11.71 -13.39
CA GLU A 48 -3.52 12.41 -12.14
C GLU A 48 -3.01 11.47 -11.05
N GLU A 49 -1.69 11.43 -10.89
CA GLU A 49 -1.07 10.70 -9.79
C GLU A 49 -1.31 11.38 -8.44
N SER A 50 -1.68 10.59 -7.44
CA SER A 50 -1.85 11.00 -6.05
C SER A 50 -1.18 10.01 -5.12
N GLN A 51 -0.70 10.51 -3.97
CA GLN A 51 -0.15 9.65 -2.93
C GLN A 51 -1.19 9.43 -1.83
N VAL A 52 -1.39 8.18 -1.44
CA VAL A 52 -2.28 7.82 -0.34
C VAL A 52 -1.48 7.12 0.74
N TRP A 53 -1.69 7.57 1.97
CA TRP A 53 -0.98 7.12 3.15
C TRP A 53 -1.90 6.26 4.01
N PHE A 54 -1.42 5.09 4.39
CA PHE A 54 -2.13 4.15 5.23
C PHE A 54 -1.31 3.85 6.49
N PRO A 55 -1.93 3.88 7.69
CA PRO A 55 -1.29 3.28 8.85
C PRO A 55 -1.19 1.77 8.64
N ARG A 56 -0.11 1.15 9.12
CA ARG A 56 0.02 -0.32 9.04
C ARG A 56 -0.97 -1.06 9.90
N PHE A 57 -1.26 -0.52 11.07
CA PHE A 57 -2.16 -1.16 12.00
C PHE A 57 -3.58 -1.20 11.42
N GLY A 58 -4.15 -2.41 11.35
CA GLY A 58 -5.50 -2.63 10.84
C GLY A 58 -5.61 -2.74 9.32
N TYR A 59 -4.50 -2.71 8.58
CA TYR A 59 -4.46 -2.87 7.13
C TYR A 59 -3.59 -4.04 6.72
N HIS A 60 -3.98 -4.71 5.63
CA HIS A 60 -3.25 -5.81 5.03
C HIS A 60 -2.81 -5.44 3.61
N LEU A 61 -1.58 -5.80 3.27
CA LEU A 61 -1.00 -5.63 1.94
C LEU A 61 -0.94 -6.99 1.24
N LYS A 62 -1.30 -7.00 -0.04
CA LYS A 62 -1.11 -8.15 -0.93
C LYS A 62 -0.45 -7.70 -2.22
N GLN A 63 0.61 -8.40 -2.62
CA GLN A 63 1.20 -8.18 -3.94
C GLN A 63 0.26 -8.74 -5.00
N ARG A 64 0.08 -8.00 -6.10
CA ARG A 64 -0.67 -8.51 -7.25
C ARG A 64 0.25 -9.43 -8.05
N ALA A 65 -0.18 -10.67 -8.28
CA ALA A 65 0.51 -11.63 -9.14
C ALA A 65 0.35 -11.27 -10.62
#